data_AF-A0A6D2KPK7-F1
#
_entry.id   AF-A0A6D2KPK7-F1
#
_cell.length_a   1.000
_cell.length_b   1.000
_cell.length_c   1.000
_cell.angle_alpha   90.00
_cell.angle_beta   90.00
_cell.angle_gamma   90.00
#
_symmetry.space_group_name_H-M   'P 1'
#
loop_
_entity.id
_entity.type
_entity.pdbx_description
1 polymer ?
#
loop_
_entity_poly.entity_id
_entity_poly.type
_entity_poly.pdbx_seq_one_letter_code
_entity_poly.pdbx_strand_id
1 'polypeptide(L)'
;MDFPPRLRLLRWEVYPGKCLPFTFTPEHLVELNLVDSKLEKLWQGTQPLTNLKRMDLSGSSNLKELPDLSYATNLEKLAVDGCYRLVEIHSSIGNLPKLEELQMELLYKPTSCSTLSTWHLLKQSPCGMRAI
;
A
#
# COMPACT_ATOMS: atom_id res chain seq x y z
N MET A 1 -6.67 6.75 -21.81
CA MET A 1 -7.52 6.77 -20.59
C MET A 1 -7.09 8.00 -19.83
N ASP A 2 -7.99 8.96 -19.68
CA ASP A 2 -7.72 10.20 -18.98
C ASP A 2 -8.51 10.23 -17.67
N PHE A 3 -7.87 10.68 -16.60
CA PHE A 3 -8.48 10.84 -15.29
C PHE A 3 -8.76 12.32 -15.04
N PRO A 4 -9.83 12.66 -14.29
CA PRO A 4 -10.07 14.05 -13.93
C PRO A 4 -8.94 14.58 -13.04
N PRO A 5 -8.51 15.84 -13.21
CA PRO A 5 -7.30 16.37 -12.57
C PRO A 5 -7.37 16.47 -11.04
N ARG A 6 -8.57 16.43 -10.46
CA ARG A 6 -8.80 16.47 -9.00
C ARG A 6 -9.51 15.22 -8.50
N LEU A 7 -9.19 14.08 -9.08
CA LEU A 7 -9.76 12.80 -8.66
C LEU A 7 -9.44 12.55 -7.19
N ARG A 8 -10.49 12.45 -6.37
CA ARG A 8 -10.36 12.17 -4.93
C ARG A 8 -10.54 10.69 -4.60
N LEU A 9 -11.35 9.98 -5.37
CA LEU A 9 -11.67 8.58 -5.12
C LEU A 9 -11.53 7.84 -6.45
N LEU A 10 -10.71 6.80 -6.46
CA LEU A 10 -10.62 5.85 -7.57
C LEU A 10 -10.97 4.47 -7.04
N ARG A 11 -12.12 3.94 -7.46
CA ARG A 11 -12.48 2.55 -7.25
C ARG A 11 -12.61 1.87 -8.60
N TRP A 12 -11.79 0.86 -8.83
CA TRP A 12 -11.79 0.10 -10.07
C TRP A 12 -11.35 -1.33 -9.79
N GLU A 13 -12.31 -2.14 -9.36
CA GLU A 13 -12.13 -3.57 -9.18
C GLU A 13 -11.79 -4.23 -10.53
N VAL A 14 -10.87 -5.20 -10.49
CA VAL A 14 -10.44 -5.96 -11.67
C VAL A 14 -9.85 -5.06 -12.76
N TYR A 15 -9.05 -4.05 -12.38
CA TYR A 15 -8.39 -3.17 -13.36
C TYR A 15 -7.49 -4.01 -14.30
N PRO A 16 -7.72 -3.93 -15.63
CA PRO A 16 -7.10 -4.84 -16.58
C PRO A 16 -5.65 -4.49 -16.92
N GLY A 17 -5.22 -3.26 -16.59
CA GLY A 17 -3.89 -2.78 -16.92
C GLY A 17 -2.83 -3.31 -15.97
N LYS A 18 -1.62 -3.45 -16.49
CA LYS A 18 -0.43 -3.83 -15.70
C LYS A 18 0.13 -2.68 -14.86
N CYS A 19 -0.22 -1.45 -15.22
CA CYS A 19 0.19 -0.20 -14.58
C CYS A 19 -0.89 0.86 -14.83
N LEU A 20 -1.03 1.83 -13.93
CA LEU A 20 -1.84 3.02 -14.20
C LEU A 20 -1.12 3.87 -15.28
N PRO A 21 -1.89 4.59 -16.12
CA PRO A 21 -1.33 5.51 -17.11
C PRO A 21 -0.40 6.55 -16.47
N PHE A 22 0.65 6.97 -17.19
CA PHE A 22 1.56 8.04 -16.73
C PHE A 22 0.87 9.40 -16.56
N THR A 23 -0.31 9.57 -17.18
CA THR A 23 -1.16 10.76 -17.04
C THR A 23 -1.95 10.79 -15.73
N PHE A 24 -1.91 9.73 -14.94
CA PHE A 24 -2.58 9.66 -13.65
C PHE A 24 -1.85 10.50 -12.59
N THR A 25 -2.52 11.50 -12.02
CA THR A 25 -1.98 12.40 -10.99
C THR A 25 -2.72 12.20 -9.66
N PRO A 26 -2.11 11.53 -8.66
CA PRO A 26 -2.76 11.20 -7.39
C PRO A 26 -2.72 12.32 -6.34
N GLU A 27 -2.33 13.54 -6.70
CA GLU A 27 -2.10 14.65 -5.75
C GLU A 27 -3.30 14.90 -4.82
N HIS A 28 -4.53 14.77 -5.34
CA HIS A 28 -5.77 14.97 -4.59
C HIS A 28 -6.45 13.66 -4.17
N LEU A 29 -5.82 12.52 -4.43
CA LEU A 29 -6.40 11.21 -4.19
C LEU A 29 -6.46 10.94 -2.69
N VAL A 30 -7.65 10.57 -2.22
CA VAL A 30 -7.96 10.22 -0.83
C VAL A 30 -8.11 8.72 -0.68
N GLU A 31 -8.70 8.04 -1.66
CA GLU A 31 -8.89 6.61 -1.65
C GLU A 31 -8.56 6.00 -3.01
N LEU A 32 -7.74 4.96 -2.98
CA LEU A 32 -7.43 4.11 -4.13
C LEU A 32 -7.86 2.68 -3.80
N ASN A 33 -8.80 2.14 -4.57
CA ASN A 33 -9.19 0.74 -4.53
C ASN A 33 -9.03 0.16 -5.93
N LEU A 34 -8.10 -0.78 -6.06
CA LEU A 34 -7.82 -1.54 -7.28
C LEU A 34 -7.77 -3.04 -6.95
N VAL A 35 -8.75 -3.53 -6.18
CA VAL A 35 -8.85 -4.94 -5.79
C VAL A 35 -8.90 -5.85 -7.02
N ASP A 36 -8.31 -7.03 -6.91
CA ASP A 36 -8.27 -8.09 -7.94
C ASP A 36 -7.71 -7.65 -9.29
N SER A 37 -6.81 -6.66 -9.29
CA SER A 37 -6.28 -6.07 -10.51
C SER A 37 -5.09 -6.85 -11.11
N LYS A 38 -4.88 -6.69 -12.41
CA LYS A 38 -3.74 -7.28 -13.13
C LYS A 38 -2.45 -6.45 -13.00
N LEU A 39 -2.39 -5.57 -12.02
CA LEU A 39 -1.26 -4.68 -11.79
C LEU A 39 0.00 -5.49 -11.53
N GLU A 40 1.08 -5.13 -12.19
CA GLU A 40 2.44 -5.54 -11.85
C GLU A 40 3.15 -4.46 -11.03
N LYS A 41 2.78 -3.19 -11.25
CA LYS A 41 3.24 -1.97 -10.57
C LYS A 41 2.11 -0.93 -10.61
N LEU A 42 2.01 -0.02 -9.65
CA LEU A 42 0.99 1.05 -9.67
C LEU A 42 1.31 2.13 -10.73
N TRP A 43 2.47 2.76 -10.63
CA TRP A 43 2.92 3.85 -11.50
C TRP A 43 4.45 3.96 -11.46
N GLN A 44 5.04 4.67 -12.41
CA GLN A 44 6.46 4.98 -12.39
C GLN A 44 6.78 6.23 -11.56
N GLY A 45 7.98 6.26 -10.99
CA GLY A 45 8.46 7.35 -10.16
C GLY A 45 7.74 7.48 -8.82
N THR A 46 8.15 8.48 -8.06
CA THR A 46 7.54 8.86 -6.79
C THR A 46 6.35 9.77 -7.04
N GLN A 47 5.26 9.55 -6.30
CA GLN A 47 4.03 10.31 -6.45
C GLN A 47 3.71 11.12 -5.18
N PRO A 48 3.09 12.31 -5.32
CA PRO A 48 2.63 13.08 -4.17
C PRO A 48 1.36 12.43 -3.59
N LEU A 49 1.52 11.61 -2.55
CA LEU A 49 0.42 10.86 -1.93
C LEU A 49 -0.09 11.49 -0.63
N THR A 50 0.19 12.78 -0.41
CA THR A 50 -0.10 13.47 0.86
C THR A 50 -1.56 13.37 1.27
N ASN A 51 -2.51 13.36 0.34
CA ASN A 51 -3.94 13.30 0.66
C ASN A 51 -4.47 11.87 0.84
N LEU A 52 -3.67 10.85 0.50
CA LEU A 52 -4.12 9.47 0.46
C LEU A 52 -4.34 8.95 1.89
N LYS A 53 -5.53 8.45 2.14
CA LYS A 53 -5.94 7.84 3.43
C LYS A 53 -6.08 6.33 3.33
N ARG A 54 -6.49 5.82 2.18
CA ARG A 54 -6.79 4.40 2.01
C ARG A 54 -6.25 3.90 0.68
N MET A 55 -5.51 2.80 0.73
CA MET A 55 -5.04 2.07 -0.44
C MET A 55 -5.39 0.60 -0.28
N ASP A 56 -6.20 0.08 -1.21
CA ASP A 56 -6.57 -1.33 -1.27
C ASP A 56 -6.18 -1.89 -2.63
N LEU A 57 -5.22 -2.81 -2.60
CA LEU A 57 -4.68 -3.53 -3.75
C LEU A 57 -4.89 -5.04 -3.59
N SER A 58 -5.72 -5.45 -2.64
CA SER A 58 -5.91 -6.85 -2.29
C SER A 58 -6.31 -7.68 -3.52
N GLY A 59 -5.85 -8.93 -3.58
CA GLY A 59 -6.07 -9.81 -4.73
C GLY A 59 -5.31 -9.43 -5.99
N SER A 60 -4.49 -8.37 -5.98
CA SER A 60 -3.60 -7.99 -7.10
C SER A 60 -2.41 -8.94 -7.18
N SER A 61 -2.74 -10.13 -7.65
CA SER A 61 -1.93 -11.33 -7.70
C SER A 61 -0.62 -11.13 -8.47
N ASN A 62 -0.60 -10.21 -9.44
CA ASN A 62 0.57 -9.93 -10.26
C ASN A 62 1.49 -8.84 -9.72
N LEU A 63 1.10 -8.17 -8.62
CA LEU A 63 1.81 -7.02 -8.07
C LEU A 63 3.17 -7.45 -7.54
N LYS A 64 4.24 -6.84 -8.04
CA LYS A 64 5.63 -7.22 -7.71
C LYS A 64 6.23 -6.32 -6.63
N GLU A 65 5.84 -5.05 -6.64
CA GLU A 65 6.38 -4.00 -5.78
C GLU A 65 5.30 -2.97 -5.44
N LEU A 66 5.43 -2.35 -4.27
CA LEU A 66 4.64 -1.18 -3.88
C LEU A 66 5.35 0.11 -4.31
N PRO A 67 4.60 1.20 -4.55
CA PRO A 67 5.23 2.51 -4.73
C PRO A 67 5.92 2.96 -3.43
N ASP A 68 6.85 3.91 -3.55
CA ASP A 68 7.35 4.60 -2.36
C ASP A 68 6.21 5.35 -1.66
N LEU A 69 5.92 4.96 -0.42
CA LEU A 69 4.87 5.53 0.40
C LEU A 69 5.40 6.59 1.38
N SER A 70 6.67 7.00 1.30
CA SER A 70 7.26 8.02 2.17
C SER A 70 6.45 9.33 2.25
N TYR A 71 5.79 9.72 1.14
CA TYR A 71 4.93 10.91 1.06
C TYR A 71 3.47 10.66 1.46
N ALA A 72 3.06 9.43 1.71
CA ALA A 72 1.70 9.06 2.11
C ALA A 72 1.45 9.30 3.61
N THR A 73 1.78 10.49 4.11
CA THR A 73 1.78 10.83 5.54
C THR A 73 0.40 10.80 6.18
N ASN A 74 -0.68 10.80 5.38
CA ASN A 74 -2.05 10.67 5.85
C ASN A 74 -2.64 9.26 5.66
N LEU A 75 -1.83 8.27 5.24
CA LEU A 75 -2.32 6.92 5.00
C LEU A 75 -2.73 6.26 6.32
N GLU A 76 -4.01 5.91 6.41
CA GLU A 76 -4.65 5.27 7.57
C GLU A 76 -4.77 3.75 7.36
N LYS A 77 -5.04 3.31 6.13
CA LYS A 77 -5.21 1.89 5.79
C LYS A 77 -4.45 1.51 4.51
N LEU A 78 -3.69 0.43 4.60
CA LEU A 78 -3.07 -0.25 3.46
C LEU A 78 -3.49 -1.73 3.47
N ALA A 79 -4.11 -2.20 2.39
CA ALA A 79 -4.47 -3.59 2.20
C ALA A 79 -3.82 -4.16 0.94
N VAL A 80 -3.06 -5.24 1.11
CA VAL A 80 -2.33 -5.95 0.05
C VAL A 80 -2.49 -7.46 0.19
N ASP A 81 -3.59 -7.92 0.80
CA ASP A 81 -3.88 -9.33 1.00
C ASP A 81 -3.94 -10.06 -0.35
N GLY A 82 -3.41 -11.28 -0.44
CA GLY A 82 -3.44 -12.05 -1.70
C GLY A 82 -2.53 -11.52 -2.83
N CYS A 83 -1.68 -10.51 -2.59
CA CYS A 83 -0.64 -10.07 -3.52
C CYS A 83 0.57 -11.03 -3.54
N TYR A 84 0.40 -12.22 -4.14
CA TYR A 84 1.37 -13.32 -4.00
C TYR A 84 2.76 -13.09 -4.61
N ARG A 85 2.93 -12.11 -5.51
CA ARG A 85 4.25 -11.78 -6.11
C ARG A 85 4.92 -10.60 -5.45
N LEU A 86 4.32 -10.02 -4.41
CA LEU A 86 4.89 -8.88 -3.73
C LEU A 86 6.12 -9.37 -2.93
N VAL A 87 7.31 -9.10 -3.46
CA VAL A 87 8.58 -9.61 -2.89
C VAL A 87 9.10 -8.70 -1.78
N GLU A 88 8.86 -7.41 -1.90
CA GLU A 88 9.41 -6.40 -0.99
C GLU A 88 8.35 -5.40 -0.58
N ILE A 89 8.36 -5.10 0.72
CA ILE A 89 7.61 -4.01 1.32
C ILE A 89 8.63 -2.97 1.73
N HIS A 90 8.50 -1.78 1.16
CA HIS A 90 9.42 -0.70 1.43
C HIS A 90 9.37 -0.30 2.91
N SER A 91 10.55 -0.07 3.51
CA SER A 91 10.69 0.28 4.93
C SER A 91 9.92 1.55 5.32
N SER A 92 9.58 2.41 4.36
CA SER A 92 8.74 3.59 4.56
C SER A 92 7.39 3.26 5.20
N ILE A 93 6.83 2.06 4.97
CA ILE A 93 5.54 1.65 5.54
C ILE A 93 5.60 1.62 7.08
N GLY A 94 6.71 1.19 7.66
CA GLY A 94 6.92 1.20 9.11
C GLY A 94 7.02 2.61 9.71
N ASN A 95 7.29 3.63 8.89
CA ASN A 95 7.43 5.02 9.31
C ASN A 95 6.20 5.88 9.01
N LEU A 96 5.09 5.28 8.58
CA LEU A 96 3.86 6.01 8.27
C LEU A 96 3.16 6.46 9.56
N PRO A 97 3.05 7.78 9.82
CA PRO A 97 2.67 8.28 11.14
C PRO A 97 1.19 8.05 11.48
N LYS A 98 0.33 7.86 10.48
CA LYS A 98 -1.11 7.66 10.63
C LYS A 98 -1.59 6.26 10.29
N LEU A 99 -0.67 5.33 10.00
CA LEU A 99 -1.07 3.99 9.58
C LEU A 99 -1.75 3.27 10.76
N GLU A 100 -3.05 3.07 10.63
CA GLU A 100 -3.89 2.43 11.62
C GLU A 100 -4.00 0.94 11.36
N GLU A 101 -4.16 0.57 10.09
CA GLU A 101 -4.46 -0.76 9.62
C GLU A 101 -3.54 -1.16 8.46
N LEU A 102 -2.84 -2.28 8.62
CA LEU A 102 -2.09 -2.94 7.57
C LEU A 102 -2.63 -4.36 7.42
N GLN A 103 -3.22 -4.66 6.26
CA GLN A 103 -3.66 -6.00 5.92
C GLN A 103 -2.67 -6.59 4.91
N MET A 104 -1.99 -7.64 5.36
CA MET A 104 -1.07 -8.42 4.54
C MET A 104 -1.10 -9.87 5.01
N GLU A 105 -2.04 -10.64 4.47
CA GLU A 105 -2.09 -12.08 4.59
C GLU A 105 -1.57 -12.71 3.28
N LEU A 106 -0.30 -13.11 3.31
CA LEU A 106 0.31 -13.90 2.25
C LEU A 106 0.00 -15.39 2.51
N LEU A 107 -0.99 -15.94 1.82
CA LEU A 107 -1.33 -17.36 1.93
C LEU A 107 -0.25 -18.26 1.24
N TYR A 108 0.83 -18.52 1.98
CA TYR A 108 1.66 -19.74 2.09
C TYR A 108 2.36 -20.41 0.87
N LYS A 109 3.69 -20.57 0.98
CA LYS A 109 4.31 -21.89 1.23
C LYS A 109 5.45 -21.75 2.25
N PRO A 110 5.53 -22.60 3.29
CA PRO A 110 6.63 -22.56 4.24
C PRO A 110 7.77 -23.40 3.67
N THR A 111 8.92 -22.79 3.39
CA THR A 111 10.14 -23.61 3.25
C THR A 111 11.35 -23.07 3.98
N SER A 112 11.23 -21.95 4.69
CA SER A 112 12.15 -21.63 5.77
C SER A 112 11.52 -20.55 6.63
N CYS A 113 11.37 -20.87 7.91
CA CYS A 113 10.93 -19.96 8.95
C CYS A 113 12.12 -19.05 9.32
N SER A 114 12.05 -17.76 9.01
CA SER A 114 12.76 -16.72 9.77
C SER A 114 12.38 -15.28 9.39
N THR A 115 11.10 -14.93 9.19
CA THR A 115 10.61 -13.56 9.45
C THR A 115 9.09 -13.48 9.41
N LEU A 116 8.45 -14.04 10.45
CA LEU A 116 7.14 -13.55 10.88
C LEU A 116 7.33 -12.78 12.18
N SER A 117 7.99 -11.64 12.11
CA SER A 117 7.96 -10.65 13.19
C SER A 117 6.74 -9.76 13.01
N THR A 118 5.61 -10.27 13.48
CA THR A 118 4.74 -9.58 14.45
C THR A 118 4.49 -8.08 14.25
N TRP A 119 3.57 -7.72 13.34
CA TRP A 119 2.90 -6.42 13.39
C TRP A 119 2.08 -6.21 14.69
N HIS A 120 1.71 -7.29 15.39
CA HIS A 120 1.14 -7.21 16.74
C HIS A 120 2.13 -6.73 17.83
N LEU A 121 3.43 -6.56 17.54
CA LEU A 121 4.40 -6.00 18.49
C LEU A 121 4.73 -4.51 18.26
N LEU A 122 4.44 -3.90 17.10
CA LEU A 122 4.78 -2.49 16.85
C LEU A 122 3.76 -1.47 17.39
N LYS A 123 2.56 -1.91 17.80
CA LYS A 123 1.58 -1.06 18.51
C LYS A 123 1.43 -1.38 20.00
N GLN A 124 2.30 -2.23 20.55
CA GLN A 124 2.38 -2.46 21.99
C GLN A 124 3.69 -1.91 22.56
N SER A 125 3.88 -0.60 22.42
CA SER A 125 4.62 0.16 23.43
C SER A 125 3.58 0.92 24.26
N PRO A 126 3.09 0.35 25.38
CA PRO A 126 2.26 1.11 26.30
C PRO A 126 3.16 2.08 27.07
N CYS A 127 2.81 3.37 26.99
CA CYS A 127 3.04 4.41 27.98
C CYS A 127 4.43 4.51 28.66
N GLY A 128 5.19 5.54 28.27
CA GLY A 128 6.07 6.28 29.20
C GLY A 128 7.31 5.57 29.73
N MET A 129 8.44 5.74 29.05
CA MET A 129 9.73 5.84 29.75
C MET A 129 10.53 7.01 29.18
N ARG A 130 10.85 7.96 30.07
CA ARG A 130 11.94 8.93 29.88
C ARG A 130 13.24 8.14 29.83
N ALA A 131 14.07 8.38 28.83
CA ALA A 131 15.48 8.03 28.94
C ALA A 131 16.18 9.09 29.80
N ILE A 132 16.91 8.63 30.81
CA ILE A 132 17.99 9.35 31.48
C ILE A 132 19.22 9.25 30.58
#